data_AF-A0A517PZK2-F1
#
_entry.id   AF-A0A517PZK2-F1
#
_cell.length_a   1.000
_cell.length_b   1.000
_cell.length_c   1.000
_cell.angle_alpha   90.00
_cell.angle_beta   90.00
_cell.angle_gamma   90.00
#
_symmetry.space_group_name_H-M   'P 1'
#
loop_
_entity.id
_entity.type
_entity.pdbx_description
1 polymer ?
#
loop_
_entity_poly.entity_id
_entity_poly.type
_entity_poly.pdbx_seq_one_letter_code
_entity_poly.pdbx_strand_id
1 'polypeptide(L)'
;MNELTGLTTAELDSLSEEAFAEFVDRTAQDPAQQEFLTEFLREDHPVYRERGTAAVIRMRGWILISLAKQQFPPSAVLYLLEELDTAIHAYSVAAAACALRSLPKPDQLYAPFLLRALTNIRYHDESVSLEAYGEYPDESTDTCAVGEILKTIRWLGPLAGSIQSELRNVNGLSISEQQELDHLVSALQPTDQDSPPEDDCCQLPAGVSNLFTWMRGTRADCTPVEQTVFEDQSGNLIRYGELFTGGPTVVVFFYTRCDNPLKCSLTITKLAHVQKELENRGLAHQIRTAAITYDPEYDHAQRLAQYGKERNFQTGAQHRLLRTVEDFEPIKKHFKLGVNYIRALVNRHRIEVFILDSAGAIAASFERLRWDEAEIVEKAVEMLHEAETCAVKTDSTSVFQNRVFSAIGPFAALGTAFFPKCPFCWAAYASLFGVVGLEQIPFSPWLYPVLILVMLINLLSVWLRCQSTKKMYGFYFVFAGAIAILAGSFWNLPLAATSGVISTFAGSLISALKPD
;
A
#
# COMPACT_ATOMS: atom_id res chain seq x y z
N MET A 1 -15.54 2.86 -19.38
CA MET A 1 -14.77 3.89 -20.08
C MET A 1 -13.88 4.51 -19.05
N ASN A 2 -12.56 4.46 -19.22
CA ASN A 2 -11.70 5.31 -18.42
C ASN A 2 -11.76 6.72 -19.04
N GLU A 3 -12.27 7.70 -18.29
CA GLU A 3 -12.49 9.06 -18.80
C GLU A 3 -11.20 9.73 -19.29
N LEU A 4 -10.03 9.25 -18.84
CA LEU A 4 -8.71 9.76 -19.23
C LEU A 4 -8.17 9.13 -20.52
N THR A 5 -8.45 7.86 -20.80
CA THR A 5 -7.88 7.18 -21.99
C THR A 5 -8.81 7.15 -23.19
N GLY A 6 -10.12 7.33 -22.97
CA GLY A 6 -11.14 7.07 -23.97
C GLY A 6 -11.29 5.58 -24.35
N LEU A 7 -10.52 4.68 -23.71
CA LEU A 7 -10.51 3.25 -23.95
C LEU A 7 -11.20 2.51 -22.80
N THR A 8 -11.90 1.44 -23.16
CA THR A 8 -12.41 0.43 -22.24
C THR A 8 -11.30 -0.55 -21.86
N THR A 9 -11.48 -1.27 -20.74
CA THR A 9 -10.54 -2.32 -20.32
C THR A 9 -10.39 -3.39 -21.41
N ALA A 10 -11.48 -3.74 -22.10
CA ALA A 10 -11.44 -4.70 -23.20
C ALA A 10 -10.62 -4.21 -24.40
N GLU A 11 -10.67 -2.91 -24.71
CA GLU A 11 -9.85 -2.32 -25.77
C GLU A 11 -8.37 -2.32 -25.38
N LEU A 12 -8.03 -1.96 -24.13
CA LEU A 12 -6.66 -2.00 -23.61
C LEU A 12 -6.06 -3.42 -23.63
N ASP A 13 -6.86 -4.42 -23.27
CA ASP A 13 -6.44 -5.83 -23.28
C ASP A 13 -6.10 -6.32 -24.72
N SER A 14 -6.73 -5.73 -25.73
CA SER A 14 -6.60 -6.13 -27.14
C SER A 14 -5.53 -5.38 -27.94
N LEU A 15 -4.86 -4.38 -27.35
CA LEU A 15 -3.87 -3.57 -28.07
C LEU A 15 -2.69 -4.42 -28.56
N SER A 16 -2.22 -4.18 -29.79
CA SER A 16 -0.89 -4.67 -30.18
C SER A 16 0.19 -3.96 -29.37
N GLU A 17 1.41 -4.51 -29.32
CA GLU A 17 2.51 -3.86 -28.62
C GLU A 17 2.86 -2.49 -29.26
N GLU A 18 2.75 -2.37 -30.58
CA GLU A 18 2.99 -1.13 -31.32
C GLU A 18 1.92 -0.07 -30.99
N ALA A 19 0.64 -0.45 -31.01
CA ALA A 19 -0.45 0.45 -30.64
C ALA A 19 -0.36 0.88 -29.16
N PHE A 20 0.12 -0.01 -28.29
CA PHE A 20 0.40 0.32 -26.90
C PHE A 20 1.56 1.33 -26.79
N ALA A 21 2.66 1.15 -27.52
CA ALA A 21 3.78 2.07 -27.51
C ALA A 21 3.38 3.47 -27.99
N GLU A 22 2.64 3.57 -29.10
CA GLU A 22 2.10 4.85 -29.59
C GLU A 22 1.16 5.52 -28.58
N PHE A 23 0.34 4.71 -27.89
CA PHE A 23 -0.52 5.19 -26.80
C PHE A 23 0.31 5.77 -25.65
N VAL A 24 1.35 5.06 -25.21
CA VAL A 24 2.25 5.50 -24.13
C VAL A 24 2.96 6.79 -24.52
N ASP A 25 3.54 6.87 -25.73
CA ASP A 25 4.26 8.05 -26.21
C ASP A 25 3.36 9.29 -26.23
N ARG A 26 2.15 9.15 -26.77
CA ARG A 26 1.16 10.24 -26.81
C ARG A 26 0.73 10.66 -25.40
N THR A 27 0.50 9.70 -24.51
CA THR A 27 0.03 9.97 -23.14
C THR A 27 1.13 10.62 -22.30
N ALA A 28 2.39 10.21 -22.46
CA ALA A 28 3.52 10.79 -21.75
C ALA A 28 3.74 12.27 -22.10
N GLN A 29 3.40 12.71 -23.31
CA GLN A 29 3.51 14.10 -23.74
C GLN A 29 2.50 15.04 -23.06
N ASP A 30 1.42 14.52 -22.47
CA ASP A 30 0.42 15.32 -21.75
C ASP A 30 0.68 15.24 -20.24
N PRO A 31 1.17 16.33 -19.58
CA PRO A 31 1.41 16.34 -18.14
C PRO A 31 0.19 16.00 -17.30
N ALA A 32 -1.03 16.27 -17.79
CA ALA A 32 -2.26 15.93 -17.07
C ALA A 32 -2.57 14.42 -17.09
N GLN A 33 -1.96 13.66 -18.02
CA GLN A 33 -2.17 12.23 -18.20
C GLN A 33 -0.95 11.37 -17.85
N GLN A 34 0.22 11.96 -17.61
CA GLN A 34 1.42 11.24 -17.18
C GLN A 34 1.18 10.37 -15.93
N GLU A 35 0.41 10.89 -14.97
CA GLU A 35 0.12 10.17 -13.73
C GLU A 35 -0.66 8.87 -13.98
N PHE A 36 -1.47 8.83 -15.05
CA PHE A 36 -2.20 7.64 -15.46
C PHE A 36 -1.28 6.51 -15.93
N LEU A 37 -0.14 6.81 -16.56
CA LEU A 37 0.84 5.80 -16.96
C LEU A 37 1.47 5.08 -15.76
N THR A 38 1.44 5.70 -14.57
CA THR A 38 1.90 5.05 -13.34
C THR A 38 1.03 3.83 -12.99
N GLU A 39 -0.27 3.86 -13.28
CA GLU A 39 -1.15 2.69 -13.07
C GLU A 39 -0.75 1.50 -13.95
N PHE A 40 -0.22 1.78 -15.14
CA PHE A 40 0.24 0.76 -16.07
C PHE A 40 1.54 0.13 -15.57
N LEU A 41 2.27 0.74 -14.64
CA LEU A 41 3.44 0.10 -14.02
C LEU A 41 3.04 -0.93 -12.94
N ARG A 42 1.76 -1.16 -12.68
CA ARG A 42 1.33 -2.24 -11.76
C ARG A 42 1.36 -3.61 -12.43
N GLU A 43 1.80 -4.63 -11.71
CA GLU A 43 1.93 -6.01 -12.18
C GLU A 43 0.58 -6.59 -12.59
N ASP A 44 -0.46 -6.31 -11.79
CA ASP A 44 -1.82 -6.80 -11.94
C ASP A 44 -2.66 -6.03 -12.97
N HIS A 45 -2.06 -5.03 -13.64
CA HIS A 45 -2.79 -4.20 -14.59
C HIS A 45 -3.34 -5.04 -15.77
N PRO A 46 -4.62 -4.87 -16.15
CA PRO A 46 -5.27 -5.69 -17.20
C PRO A 46 -4.52 -5.70 -18.54
N VAL A 47 -3.83 -4.61 -18.88
CA VAL A 47 -3.05 -4.48 -20.12
C VAL A 47 -2.01 -5.60 -20.31
N TYR A 48 -1.58 -6.27 -19.23
CA TYR A 48 -0.61 -7.37 -19.28
C TYR A 48 -1.24 -8.77 -19.36
N ARG A 49 -2.58 -8.88 -19.35
CA ARG A 49 -3.26 -10.16 -19.38
C ARG A 49 -2.91 -10.94 -20.65
N GLU A 50 -2.59 -12.22 -20.50
CA GLU A 50 -2.16 -13.12 -21.59
C GLU A 50 -0.92 -12.65 -22.38
N ARG A 51 -0.12 -11.70 -21.86
CA ARG A 51 1.13 -11.28 -22.51
C ARG A 51 2.34 -12.01 -21.94
N GLY A 52 3.23 -12.47 -22.83
CA GLY A 52 4.51 -13.08 -22.46
C GLY A 52 5.40 -12.19 -21.60
N THR A 53 6.28 -12.78 -20.80
CA THR A 53 7.21 -12.06 -19.90
C THR A 53 8.06 -11.03 -20.65
N ALA A 54 8.59 -11.39 -21.81
CA ALA A 54 9.38 -10.47 -22.65
C ALA A 54 8.58 -9.25 -23.14
N ALA A 55 7.29 -9.42 -23.48
CA ALA A 55 6.42 -8.33 -23.87
C ALA A 55 6.14 -7.41 -22.66
N VAL A 56 5.83 -7.97 -21.50
CA VAL A 56 5.62 -7.19 -20.27
C VAL A 56 6.88 -6.40 -19.88
N ILE A 57 8.07 -6.99 -20.02
CA ILE A 57 9.36 -6.30 -19.81
C ILE A 57 9.50 -5.10 -20.75
N ARG A 58 9.29 -5.30 -22.06
CA ARG A 58 9.38 -4.21 -23.05
C ARG A 58 8.37 -3.11 -22.78
N MET A 59 7.10 -3.48 -22.56
CA MET A 59 6.02 -2.53 -22.30
C MET A 59 6.29 -1.67 -21.07
N ARG A 60 6.72 -2.28 -19.95
CA ARG A 60 7.05 -1.55 -18.72
C ARG A 60 8.29 -0.68 -18.87
N GLY A 61 9.36 -1.22 -19.46
CA GLY A 61 10.58 -0.45 -19.72
C GLY A 61 10.29 0.76 -20.61
N TRP A 62 9.42 0.60 -21.62
CA TRP A 62 9.02 1.71 -22.47
C TRP A 62 8.20 2.78 -21.75
N ILE A 63 7.32 2.41 -20.83
CA ILE A 63 6.64 3.39 -19.96
C ILE A 63 7.68 4.21 -19.19
N LEU A 64 8.68 3.56 -18.58
CA LEU A 64 9.73 4.26 -17.83
C LEU A 64 10.53 5.22 -18.73
N ILE A 65 10.94 4.79 -19.92
CA ILE A 65 11.64 5.63 -20.89
C ILE A 65 10.78 6.80 -21.36
N SER A 66 9.51 6.56 -21.66
CA SER A 66 8.60 7.59 -22.15
C SER A 66 8.32 8.67 -21.11
N LEU A 67 8.16 8.27 -19.84
CA LEU A 67 8.08 9.20 -18.71
C LEU A 67 9.39 9.96 -18.49
N ALA A 68 10.53 9.31 -18.67
CA ALA A 68 11.86 9.91 -18.50
C ALA A 68 12.20 10.96 -19.57
N LYS A 69 11.66 10.82 -20.79
CA LYS A 69 11.79 11.83 -21.86
C LYS A 69 11.05 13.14 -21.53
N GLN A 70 10.21 13.14 -20.49
CA GLN A 70 9.35 14.25 -20.09
C GLN A 70 9.70 14.70 -18.66
N GLN A 71 8.71 14.85 -17.78
CA GLN A 71 8.91 15.05 -16.36
C GLN A 71 8.47 13.78 -15.62
N PHE A 72 9.45 13.03 -15.10
CA PHE A 72 9.16 11.76 -14.46
C PHE A 72 8.31 11.95 -13.18
N PRO A 73 7.12 11.32 -13.07
CA PRO A 73 6.21 11.57 -11.96
C PRO A 73 6.74 10.95 -10.66
N PRO A 74 6.66 11.64 -9.51
CA PRO A 74 7.10 11.10 -8.22
C PRO A 74 6.44 9.78 -7.85
N SER A 75 5.17 9.58 -8.24
CA SER A 75 4.41 8.36 -8.01
C SER A 75 4.97 7.13 -8.76
N ALA A 76 5.74 7.35 -9.83
CA ALA A 76 6.37 6.27 -10.61
C ALA A 76 7.76 5.85 -10.09
N VAL A 77 8.37 6.63 -9.18
CA VAL A 77 9.76 6.39 -8.72
C VAL A 77 9.92 5.02 -8.08
N LEU A 78 8.92 4.55 -7.33
CA LEU A 78 8.97 3.23 -6.69
C LEU A 78 9.11 2.10 -7.71
N TYR A 79 8.53 2.23 -8.89
CA TYR A 79 8.55 1.19 -9.93
C TYR A 79 9.91 1.10 -10.60
N LEU A 80 10.59 2.23 -10.86
CA LEU A 80 11.96 2.16 -11.37
C LEU A 80 12.93 1.63 -10.30
N LEU A 81 12.70 1.93 -9.02
CA LEU A 81 13.52 1.40 -7.93
C LEU A 81 13.32 -0.11 -7.76
N GLU A 82 12.10 -0.61 -7.97
CA GLU A 82 11.82 -2.05 -8.01
C GLU A 82 12.62 -2.77 -9.11
N GLU A 83 12.67 -2.20 -10.33
CA GLU A 83 13.45 -2.77 -11.42
C GLU A 83 14.95 -2.76 -11.08
N LEU A 84 15.48 -1.66 -10.51
CA LEU A 84 16.90 -1.59 -10.09
C LEU A 84 17.22 -2.54 -8.91
N ASP A 85 16.24 -2.85 -8.06
CA ASP A 85 16.46 -3.70 -6.90
C ASP A 85 16.55 -5.20 -7.26
N THR A 86 15.70 -5.66 -8.19
CA THR A 86 15.50 -7.11 -8.41
C THR A 86 15.42 -7.56 -9.86
N ALA A 87 15.40 -6.67 -10.85
CA ALA A 87 15.36 -7.13 -12.25
C ALA A 87 16.67 -7.79 -12.67
N ILE A 88 16.55 -8.77 -13.57
CA ILE A 88 17.67 -9.54 -14.14
C ILE A 88 17.72 -9.46 -15.67
N HIS A 89 16.93 -8.57 -16.28
CA HIS A 89 16.86 -8.39 -17.73
C HIS A 89 17.46 -7.04 -18.11
N ALA A 90 18.37 -7.04 -19.09
CA ALA A 90 19.14 -5.86 -19.48
C ALA A 90 18.23 -4.67 -19.84
N TYR A 91 17.17 -4.89 -20.63
CA TYR A 91 16.25 -3.83 -21.04
C TYR A 91 15.56 -3.13 -19.86
N SER A 92 15.01 -3.90 -18.90
CA SER A 92 14.38 -3.32 -17.70
C SER A 92 15.35 -2.48 -16.88
N VAL A 93 16.56 -3.00 -16.67
CA VAL A 93 17.58 -2.36 -15.84
C VAL A 93 18.12 -1.10 -16.52
N ALA A 94 18.42 -1.17 -17.82
CA ALA A 94 18.83 -0.02 -18.62
C ALA A 94 17.76 1.07 -18.63
N ALA A 95 16.50 0.70 -18.85
CA ALA A 95 15.37 1.63 -18.83
C ALA A 95 15.20 2.30 -17.46
N ALA A 96 15.27 1.54 -16.37
CA ALA A 96 15.14 2.06 -15.02
C ALA A 96 16.31 2.97 -14.61
N ALA A 97 17.55 2.62 -14.98
CA ALA A 97 18.73 3.45 -14.72
C ALA A 97 18.66 4.78 -15.51
N CYS A 98 18.31 4.70 -16.80
CA CYS A 98 18.09 5.88 -17.64
C CYS A 98 16.97 6.77 -17.08
N ALA A 99 15.84 6.18 -16.65
CA ALA A 99 14.74 6.89 -16.04
C ALA A 99 15.12 7.55 -14.70
N LEU A 100 15.88 6.86 -13.85
CA LEU A 100 16.36 7.42 -12.58
C LEU A 100 17.21 8.67 -12.81
N ARG A 101 18.07 8.64 -13.83
CA ARG A 101 18.94 9.77 -14.20
C ARG A 101 18.17 10.98 -14.74
N SER A 102 16.92 10.81 -15.18
CA SER A 102 16.05 11.90 -15.63
C SER A 102 15.43 12.71 -14.48
N LEU A 103 15.51 12.22 -13.23
CA LEU A 103 14.97 12.92 -12.08
C LEU A 103 15.65 14.29 -11.88
N PRO A 104 14.92 15.31 -11.40
CA PRO A 104 15.44 16.67 -11.31
C PRO A 104 16.58 16.83 -10.29
N LYS A 105 16.65 15.96 -9.28
CA LYS A 105 17.63 16.04 -8.21
C LYS A 105 18.17 14.65 -7.85
N PRO A 106 19.50 14.44 -7.85
CA PRO A 106 20.11 13.23 -7.34
C PRO A 106 19.95 13.12 -5.82
N ASP A 107 19.88 11.88 -5.34
CA ASP A 107 19.78 11.54 -3.92
C ASP A 107 20.70 10.36 -3.61
N GLN A 108 21.40 10.41 -2.48
CA GLN A 108 22.29 9.32 -2.02
C GLN A 108 21.53 8.00 -1.83
N LEU A 109 20.22 8.08 -1.54
CA LEU A 109 19.37 6.91 -1.30
C LEU A 109 19.21 6.01 -2.54
N TYR A 110 19.56 6.51 -3.73
CA TYR A 110 19.55 5.71 -4.96
C TYR A 110 20.82 4.87 -5.15
N ALA A 111 21.93 5.22 -4.48
CA ALA A 111 23.20 4.54 -4.68
C ALA A 111 23.12 3.03 -4.37
N PRO A 112 22.51 2.57 -3.25
CA PRO A 112 22.38 1.14 -2.99
C PRO A 112 21.59 0.39 -4.06
N PHE A 113 20.60 1.01 -4.71
CA PHE A 113 19.84 0.37 -5.80
C PHE A 113 20.70 0.18 -7.04
N LEU A 114 21.53 1.17 -7.40
CA LEU A 114 22.44 1.08 -8.55
C LEU A 114 23.53 0.02 -8.33
N LEU A 115 24.10 -0.07 -7.12
CA LEU A 115 25.06 -1.11 -6.76
C LEU A 115 24.45 -2.51 -6.93
N ARG A 116 23.20 -2.68 -6.51
CA ARG A 116 22.47 -3.94 -6.64
C ARG A 116 22.15 -4.27 -8.08
N ALA A 117 21.61 -3.31 -8.84
CA ALA A 117 21.38 -3.46 -10.27
C ALA A 117 22.66 -3.93 -10.99
N LEU A 118 23.80 -3.31 -10.70
CA LEU A 118 25.10 -3.68 -11.26
C LEU A 118 25.50 -5.11 -10.88
N THR A 119 25.35 -5.47 -9.60
CA THR A 119 25.66 -6.81 -9.09
C THR A 119 24.79 -7.88 -9.74
N ASN A 120 23.51 -7.57 -9.98
CA ASN A 120 22.54 -8.50 -10.53
C ASN A 120 22.75 -8.73 -12.04
N ILE A 121 23.07 -7.67 -12.79
CA ILE A 121 23.09 -7.71 -14.26
C ILE A 121 24.44 -8.06 -14.86
N ARG A 122 25.54 -7.96 -14.11
CA ARG A 122 26.92 -8.16 -14.60
C ARG A 122 27.19 -9.45 -15.42
N TYR A 123 26.41 -10.51 -15.25
CA TYR A 123 26.56 -11.76 -16.01
C TYR A 123 25.45 -11.99 -17.06
N HIS A 124 24.53 -11.04 -17.18
CA HIS A 124 23.35 -11.07 -18.05
C HIS A 124 23.19 -9.76 -18.82
N ASP A 125 24.27 -9.00 -18.95
CA ASP A 125 24.24 -7.74 -19.69
C ASP A 125 24.20 -8.03 -21.19
N GLU A 126 23.39 -7.24 -21.89
CA GLU A 126 23.13 -7.38 -23.31
C GLU A 126 22.94 -5.99 -23.92
N SER A 127 23.30 -5.87 -25.19
CA SER A 127 23.01 -4.70 -26.00
C SER A 127 21.50 -4.47 -26.13
N VAL A 128 21.05 -3.22 -25.96
CA VAL A 128 19.67 -2.77 -26.02
C VAL A 128 19.56 -1.40 -26.68
N SER A 129 18.41 -1.10 -27.32
CA SER A 129 18.05 0.26 -27.76
C SER A 129 16.99 0.84 -26.83
N LEU A 130 17.13 2.12 -26.46
CA LEU A 130 16.14 2.88 -25.70
C LEU A 130 15.48 3.99 -26.55
N GLU A 131 15.82 4.08 -27.83
CA GLU A 131 15.40 5.17 -28.72
C GLU A 131 13.97 4.95 -29.24
N ALA A 132 13.66 3.72 -29.68
CA ALA A 132 12.36 3.30 -30.20
C ALA A 132 11.85 1.99 -29.56
N TYR A 133 10.53 1.83 -29.51
CA TYR A 133 9.91 0.63 -28.93
C TYR A 133 10.24 -0.62 -29.76
N GLY A 134 10.75 -1.66 -29.09
CA GLY A 134 11.00 -2.96 -29.71
C GLY A 134 12.13 -2.98 -30.75
N GLU A 135 12.90 -1.91 -30.84
CA GLU A 135 14.03 -1.80 -31.76
C GLU A 135 15.23 -2.63 -31.29
N TYR A 136 15.96 -3.20 -32.26
CA TYR A 136 17.23 -3.86 -32.01
C TYR A 136 18.37 -2.81 -32.03
N PRO A 137 19.36 -2.91 -31.13
CA PRO A 137 20.47 -1.99 -31.09
C PRO A 137 21.28 -2.00 -32.40
N ASP A 138 21.64 -0.82 -32.88
CA ASP A 138 22.59 -0.62 -33.97
C ASP A 138 23.78 0.26 -33.52
N GLU A 139 24.73 0.54 -34.41
CA GLU A 139 25.94 1.32 -34.06
C GLU A 139 25.65 2.71 -33.45
N SER A 140 24.45 3.26 -33.66
CA SER A 140 24.07 4.60 -33.20
C SER A 140 23.17 4.60 -31.96
N THR A 141 22.43 3.52 -31.73
CA THR A 141 21.44 3.40 -30.65
C THR A 141 21.83 2.38 -29.57
N ASP A 142 22.95 1.66 -29.76
CA ASP A 142 23.42 0.65 -28.83
C ASP A 142 23.77 1.22 -27.45
N THR A 143 23.17 0.62 -26.43
CA THR A 143 23.60 0.76 -25.04
C THR A 143 23.43 -0.57 -24.31
N CYS A 144 23.81 -0.64 -23.05
CA CYS A 144 23.65 -1.82 -22.22
C CYS A 144 23.24 -1.43 -20.79
N ALA A 145 22.81 -2.40 -19.99
CA ALA A 145 22.37 -2.12 -18.64
C ALA A 145 23.52 -1.65 -17.75
N VAL A 146 24.71 -2.26 -17.86
CA VAL A 146 25.89 -1.83 -17.10
C VAL A 146 26.25 -0.39 -17.47
N GLY A 147 26.31 -0.08 -18.77
CA GLY A 147 26.60 1.26 -19.26
C GLY A 147 25.61 2.32 -18.74
N GLU A 148 24.31 2.01 -18.75
CA GLU A 148 23.29 2.91 -18.20
C GLU A 148 23.38 3.07 -16.68
N ILE A 149 23.74 2.02 -15.95
CA ILE A 149 24.02 2.11 -14.50
C ILE A 149 25.23 3.00 -14.23
N LEU A 150 26.35 2.80 -14.93
CA LEU A 150 27.58 3.58 -14.73
C LEU A 150 27.38 5.07 -15.05
N LYS A 151 26.65 5.39 -16.14
CA LYS A 151 26.22 6.76 -16.47
C LYS A 151 25.38 7.37 -15.32
N THR A 152 24.55 6.56 -14.67
CA THR A 152 23.67 7.02 -13.58
C THR A 152 24.41 7.19 -12.26
N ILE A 153 25.36 6.30 -11.93
CA ILE A 153 26.26 6.50 -10.78
C ILE A 153 27.11 7.76 -10.99
N ARG A 154 27.60 8.01 -12.22
CA ARG A 154 28.31 9.24 -12.57
C ARG A 154 27.45 10.49 -12.35
N TRP A 155 26.16 10.42 -12.68
CA TRP A 155 25.20 11.50 -12.42
C TRP A 155 24.96 11.75 -10.92
N LEU A 156 24.95 10.69 -10.08
CA LEU A 156 24.92 10.86 -8.62
C LEU A 156 26.18 11.57 -8.10
N GLY A 157 27.33 11.36 -8.75
CA GLY A 157 28.59 11.99 -8.38
C GLY A 157 28.98 11.67 -6.93
N PRO A 158 29.38 12.66 -6.11
CA PRO A 158 29.79 12.42 -4.72
C PRO A 158 28.73 11.74 -3.84
N LEU A 159 27.44 11.82 -4.19
CA LEU A 159 26.35 11.17 -3.44
C LEU A 159 26.41 9.64 -3.54
N ALA A 160 27.15 9.07 -4.48
CA ALA A 160 27.44 7.64 -4.54
C ALA A 160 28.63 7.21 -3.67
N GLY A 161 29.20 8.11 -2.85
CA GLY A 161 30.35 7.82 -2.00
C GLY A 161 30.11 6.66 -1.02
N SER A 162 28.87 6.48 -0.55
CA SER A 162 28.50 5.43 0.42
C SER A 162 28.66 4.00 -0.11
N ILE A 163 28.67 3.81 -1.43
CA ILE A 163 28.84 2.49 -2.07
C ILE A 163 30.22 2.30 -2.70
N GLN A 164 31.15 3.26 -2.51
CA GLN A 164 32.45 3.26 -3.19
C GLN A 164 33.24 1.98 -2.90
N SER A 165 33.21 1.51 -1.64
CA SER A 165 33.98 0.34 -1.21
C SER A 165 33.46 -0.94 -1.88
N GLU A 166 32.15 -1.06 -2.01
CA GLU A 166 31.47 -2.20 -2.60
C GLU A 166 31.62 -2.21 -4.12
N LEU A 167 31.61 -1.04 -4.76
CA LEU A 167 31.87 -0.90 -6.19
C LEU A 167 33.26 -1.43 -6.56
N ARG A 168 34.29 -1.23 -5.73
CA ARG A 168 35.63 -1.79 -5.95
C ARG A 168 35.65 -3.32 -5.97
N ASN A 169 34.68 -3.95 -5.30
CA ASN A 169 34.59 -5.40 -5.17
C ASN A 169 33.72 -6.04 -6.26
N VAL A 170 33.07 -5.24 -7.11
CA VAL A 170 32.34 -5.75 -8.27
C VAL A 170 33.34 -6.36 -9.25
N ASN A 171 33.10 -7.62 -9.59
CA ASN A 171 33.83 -8.39 -10.59
C ASN A 171 32.83 -8.92 -11.62
N GLY A 172 33.31 -9.53 -12.71
CA GLY A 172 32.44 -10.16 -13.72
C GLY A 172 32.01 -9.24 -14.85
N LEU A 173 32.47 -8.00 -14.87
CA LEU A 173 32.29 -7.06 -15.98
C LEU A 173 33.28 -7.35 -17.12
N SER A 174 32.99 -6.86 -18.32
CA SER A 174 33.96 -6.84 -19.42
C SER A 174 35.16 -5.95 -19.08
N ILE A 175 36.26 -6.09 -19.84
CA ILE A 175 37.48 -5.28 -19.62
C ILE A 175 37.18 -3.78 -19.73
N SER A 176 36.37 -3.38 -20.71
CA SER A 176 36.03 -1.97 -20.93
C SER A 176 35.16 -1.41 -19.80
N GLU A 177 34.16 -2.17 -19.36
CA GLU A 177 33.28 -1.78 -18.26
C GLU A 177 34.02 -1.72 -16.92
N GLN A 178 34.94 -2.68 -16.68
CA GLN A 178 35.78 -2.66 -15.49
C GLN A 178 36.66 -1.42 -15.45
N GLN A 179 37.27 -1.03 -16.58
CA GLN A 179 38.04 0.21 -16.66
C GLN A 179 37.17 1.44 -16.40
N GLU A 180 35.96 1.50 -16.96
CA GLU A 180 35.03 2.59 -16.70
C GLU A 180 34.63 2.67 -15.23
N LEU A 181 34.34 1.52 -14.60
CA LEU A 181 34.03 1.42 -13.18
C LEU A 181 35.21 1.90 -12.32
N ASP A 182 36.43 1.44 -12.59
CA ASP A 182 37.62 1.83 -11.83
C ASP A 182 37.88 3.34 -11.91
N HIS A 183 37.69 3.94 -13.10
CA HIS A 183 37.77 5.38 -13.30
C HIS A 183 36.69 6.13 -12.52
N LEU A 184 35.45 5.64 -12.57
CA LEU A 184 34.31 6.22 -11.85
C LEU A 184 34.53 6.18 -10.33
N VAL A 185 34.91 5.02 -9.81
CA VAL A 185 35.17 4.81 -8.38
C VAL A 185 36.33 5.66 -7.87
N SER A 186 37.34 5.90 -8.70
CA SER A 186 38.46 6.81 -8.36
C SER A 186 38.05 8.28 -8.30
N ALA A 187 36.98 8.67 -9.01
CA ALA A 187 36.43 10.02 -8.98
C ALA A 187 35.44 10.25 -7.82
N LEU A 188 34.89 9.18 -7.23
CA LEU A 188 34.08 9.28 -6.01
C LEU A 188 35.00 9.71 -4.85
N GLN A 189 34.69 10.84 -4.22
CA GLN A 189 35.39 11.23 -3.00
C GLN A 189 34.93 10.32 -1.87
N PRO A 190 35.84 9.76 -1.05
CA PRO A 190 35.45 9.10 0.18
C PRO A 190 34.77 10.14 1.07
N THR A 191 33.52 9.91 1.43
CA THR A 191 32.91 10.62 2.56
C THR A 191 33.63 10.14 3.82
N ASP A 192 34.29 11.06 4.55
CA ASP A 192 35.02 10.83 5.82
C ASP A 192 34.12 10.32 6.98
N GLN A 193 32.96 9.74 6.70
CA GLN A 193 32.10 9.09 7.68
C GLN A 193 32.38 7.58 7.71
N ASP A 194 33.55 7.21 8.23
CA ASP A 194 33.85 5.88 8.80
C ASP A 194 33.17 5.68 10.17
N SER A 195 32.06 6.38 10.42
CA SER A 195 31.16 6.08 11.53
C SER A 195 30.15 5.07 11.02
N PRO A 196 29.94 3.91 11.69
CA PRO A 196 28.76 3.09 11.38
C PRO A 196 27.56 4.04 11.46
N PRO A 197 26.60 3.98 10.52
CA PRO A 197 25.44 4.84 10.62
C PRO A 197 24.77 4.57 11.96
N GLU A 198 24.84 5.54 12.88
CA GLU A 198 23.96 5.57 14.04
C GLU A 198 22.54 5.66 13.49
N ASP A 199 21.84 4.52 13.48
CA ASP A 199 20.39 4.32 13.56
C ASP A 199 19.41 5.19 12.74
N ASP A 200 19.82 5.86 11.65
CA ASP A 200 18.90 6.69 10.84
C ASP A 200 18.93 6.39 9.32
N CYS A 201 19.49 5.24 8.93
CA CYS A 201 19.55 4.76 7.53
C CYS A 201 18.18 4.29 6.99
N CYS A 202 17.16 4.15 7.85
CA CYS A 202 15.83 3.67 7.49
C CYS A 202 14.88 4.76 6.97
N GLN A 203 15.30 6.03 6.89
CA GLN A 203 14.45 7.08 6.35
C GLN A 203 14.70 7.29 4.86
N LEU A 204 13.98 6.49 4.06
CA LEU A 204 13.59 6.86 2.71
C LEU A 204 13.10 8.33 2.68
N PRO A 205 13.27 9.09 1.56
CA PRO A 205 12.82 10.48 1.50
C PRO A 205 11.38 10.59 1.98
N ALA A 206 10.94 11.71 2.54
CA ALA A 206 9.56 11.89 3.02
C ALA A 206 8.46 11.52 1.98
N GLY A 207 8.80 11.39 0.69
CA GLY A 207 7.93 10.85 -0.36
C GLY A 207 7.95 9.31 -0.55
N VAL A 208 9.02 8.60 -0.14
CA VAL A 208 9.17 7.14 -0.28
C VAL A 208 9.07 6.40 1.06
N SER A 209 9.35 7.05 2.20
CA SER A 209 9.00 6.50 3.53
C SER A 209 7.49 6.41 3.72
N ASN A 210 6.73 7.32 3.11
CA ASN A 210 5.27 7.26 3.00
C ASN A 210 4.75 6.18 2.02
N LEU A 211 5.62 5.52 1.24
CA LEU A 211 5.25 4.41 0.34
C LEU A 211 5.19 3.06 1.08
N PHE A 212 5.83 2.94 2.25
CA PHE A 212 5.50 1.88 3.19
C PHE A 212 4.15 2.22 3.82
N THR A 213 3.10 1.61 3.28
CA THR A 213 1.74 1.95 3.67
C THR A 213 1.47 1.39 5.06
N TRP A 214 1.73 2.21 6.09
CA TRP A 214 1.21 1.98 7.43
C TRP A 214 -0.30 2.24 7.39
N MET A 215 -1.07 1.23 6.99
CA MET A 215 -2.53 1.29 7.05
C MET A 215 -3.00 1.24 8.52
N ARG A 216 -2.94 2.36 9.22
CA ARG A 216 -3.85 2.60 10.35
C ARG A 216 -5.18 3.06 9.79
N GLY A 217 -6.06 2.10 9.54
CA GLY A 217 -7.48 2.37 9.33
C GLY A 217 -7.98 1.96 7.96
N THR A 218 -8.31 0.69 7.82
CA THR A 218 -9.70 0.23 7.79
C THR A 218 -9.61 -1.28 7.88
N ARG A 219 -10.26 -1.88 8.89
CA ARG A 219 -10.43 -3.32 8.94
C ARG A 219 -11.28 -3.68 7.71
N ALA A 220 -10.63 -4.10 6.63
CA ALA A 220 -11.33 -4.58 5.45
C ALA A 220 -12.21 -5.76 5.88
N ASP A 221 -13.39 -5.87 5.27
CA ASP A 221 -14.32 -6.94 5.59
C ASP A 221 -13.69 -8.31 5.26
N CYS A 222 -13.35 -9.09 6.30
CA CYS A 222 -12.67 -10.38 6.18
C CYS A 222 -13.60 -11.51 5.69
N THR A 223 -14.91 -11.25 5.54
CA THR A 223 -15.92 -12.30 5.33
C THR A 223 -15.68 -13.25 4.14
N PRO A 224 -15.11 -12.84 2.98
CA PRO A 224 -14.86 -13.78 1.88
C PRO A 224 -13.61 -14.66 2.09
N VAL A 225 -12.60 -14.18 2.80
CA VAL A 225 -11.30 -14.87 2.89
C VAL A 225 -11.30 -15.98 3.95
N GLU A 226 -12.07 -15.81 5.02
CA GLU A 226 -12.12 -16.72 6.18
C GLU A 226 -12.46 -18.18 5.81
N GLN A 227 -13.21 -18.38 4.74
CA GLN A 227 -13.63 -19.70 4.27
C GLN A 227 -12.58 -20.41 3.43
N THR A 228 -11.56 -19.69 2.95
CA THR A 228 -10.50 -20.24 2.09
C THR A 228 -9.79 -21.39 2.79
N VAL A 229 -9.71 -22.53 2.12
CA VAL A 229 -9.02 -23.73 2.60
C VAL A 229 -7.64 -23.80 1.96
N PHE A 230 -6.63 -23.93 2.81
CA PHE A 230 -5.26 -24.21 2.41
C PHE A 230 -4.91 -25.67 2.65
N GLU A 231 -4.00 -26.19 1.83
CA GLU A 231 -3.22 -27.39 2.13
C GLU A 231 -1.78 -26.96 2.48
N ASP A 232 -1.27 -27.47 3.61
CA ASP A 232 0.10 -27.19 4.06
C ASP A 232 1.15 -28.13 3.41
N GLN A 233 2.43 -27.88 3.70
CA GLN A 233 3.55 -28.71 3.24
C GLN A 233 3.47 -30.20 3.68
N SER A 234 2.63 -30.52 4.66
CA SER A 234 2.43 -31.87 5.19
C SER A 234 1.14 -32.52 4.68
N GLY A 235 0.38 -31.84 3.82
CA GLY A 235 -0.89 -32.32 3.28
C GLY A 235 -2.09 -32.11 4.21
N ASN A 236 -1.94 -31.33 5.29
CA ASN A 236 -3.06 -31.03 6.18
C ASN A 236 -3.89 -29.89 5.61
N LEU A 237 -5.21 -30.01 5.74
CA LEU A 237 -6.14 -28.97 5.37
C LEU A 237 -6.40 -28.04 6.55
N ILE A 238 -6.34 -26.72 6.32
CA ILE A 238 -6.62 -25.70 7.33
C ILE A 238 -7.33 -24.51 6.71
N ARG A 239 -8.31 -23.96 7.44
CA ARG A 239 -9.02 -22.74 7.01
C ARG A 239 -8.21 -21.49 7.35
N TYR A 240 -8.35 -20.44 6.54
CA TYR A 240 -7.77 -19.12 6.81
C TYR A 240 -8.03 -18.66 8.25
N GLY A 241 -9.29 -18.69 8.68
CA GLY A 241 -9.69 -18.23 10.01
C GLY A 241 -9.10 -19.07 11.17
N GLU A 242 -8.78 -20.34 10.93
CA GLU A 242 -8.13 -21.19 11.94
C GLU A 242 -6.62 -20.94 12.00
N LEU A 243 -5.99 -20.70 10.85
CA LEU A 243 -4.56 -20.52 10.73
C LEU A 243 -4.07 -19.16 11.22
N PHE A 244 -4.80 -18.10 10.89
CA PHE A 244 -4.33 -16.72 11.08
C PHE A 244 -4.91 -16.00 12.30
N THR A 245 -5.72 -16.68 13.12
CA THR A 245 -6.27 -16.10 14.35
C THR A 245 -5.51 -16.55 15.61
N GLY A 246 -5.59 -15.76 16.68
CA GLY A 246 -5.01 -16.06 17.98
C GLY A 246 -3.53 -15.68 18.15
N GLY A 247 -2.91 -15.04 17.15
CA GLY A 247 -1.53 -14.57 17.24
C GLY A 247 -1.07 -13.90 15.95
N PRO A 248 -0.14 -12.92 16.02
CA PRO A 248 0.35 -12.23 14.84
C PRO A 248 1.07 -13.19 13.89
N THR A 249 0.93 -12.94 12.60
CA THR A 249 1.50 -13.80 11.55
C THR A 249 2.20 -12.98 10.48
N VAL A 250 3.46 -13.31 10.20
CA VAL A 250 4.18 -12.80 9.02
C VAL A 250 3.81 -13.66 7.81
N VAL A 251 3.16 -13.07 6.83
CA VAL A 251 2.71 -13.73 5.60
C VAL A 251 3.52 -13.22 4.42
N VAL A 252 4.11 -14.13 3.65
CA VAL A 252 4.80 -13.81 2.38
C VAL A 252 4.16 -14.59 1.23
N PHE A 253 4.41 -14.14 0.01
CA PHE A 253 3.97 -14.82 -1.19
C PHE A 253 5.13 -15.24 -2.09
N PHE A 254 5.01 -16.40 -2.73
CA PHE A 254 6.06 -16.98 -3.57
C PHE A 254 5.48 -17.95 -4.60
N TYR A 255 6.31 -18.57 -5.45
CA TYR A 255 5.97 -19.80 -6.16
C TYR A 255 7.26 -20.52 -6.56
N THR A 256 7.20 -21.84 -6.70
CA THR A 256 8.44 -22.63 -6.79
C THR A 256 9.12 -22.56 -8.15
N ARG A 257 8.39 -22.16 -9.21
CA ARG A 257 8.87 -22.01 -10.59
C ARG A 257 9.46 -20.63 -10.90
N CYS A 258 9.54 -19.74 -9.92
CA CYS A 258 10.16 -18.43 -10.09
C CYS A 258 11.62 -18.58 -10.54
N ASP A 259 11.95 -18.01 -11.68
CA ASP A 259 13.28 -18.02 -12.28
C ASP A 259 14.19 -16.90 -11.71
N ASN A 260 13.59 -15.84 -11.18
CA ASN A 260 14.33 -14.76 -10.52
C ASN A 260 14.75 -15.15 -9.10
N PRO A 261 16.05 -15.37 -8.83
CA PRO A 261 16.54 -15.81 -7.51
C PRO A 261 16.38 -14.72 -6.44
N LEU A 262 16.28 -13.45 -6.83
CA LEU A 262 16.19 -12.29 -5.95
C LEU A 262 14.76 -12.01 -5.47
N LYS A 263 13.77 -12.76 -5.98
CA LYS A 263 12.35 -12.66 -5.61
C LYS A 263 11.93 -13.82 -4.71
N CYS A 264 11.24 -14.83 -5.26
CA CYS A 264 10.62 -15.90 -4.46
C CYS A 264 11.63 -16.68 -3.62
N SER A 265 12.77 -17.04 -4.22
CA SER A 265 13.79 -17.82 -3.52
C SER A 265 14.37 -17.05 -2.34
N LEU A 266 14.78 -15.80 -2.57
CA LEU A 266 15.27 -14.90 -1.53
C LEU A 266 14.21 -14.63 -0.46
N THR A 267 12.94 -14.45 -0.85
CA THR A 267 11.83 -14.21 0.09
C THR A 267 11.68 -15.34 1.11
N ILE A 268 11.73 -16.61 0.67
CA ILE A 268 11.65 -17.76 1.58
C ILE A 268 12.92 -17.89 2.43
N THR A 269 14.11 -17.59 1.89
CA THR A 269 15.36 -17.55 2.68
C THR A 269 15.30 -16.48 3.78
N LYS A 270 14.86 -15.26 3.45
CA LYS A 270 14.70 -14.19 4.44
C LYS A 270 13.62 -14.54 5.47
N LEU A 271 12.53 -15.22 5.07
CA LEU A 271 11.53 -15.69 6.03
C LEU A 271 12.11 -16.73 7.00
N ALA A 272 13.04 -17.58 6.56
CA ALA A 272 13.78 -18.47 7.45
C ALA A 272 14.70 -17.71 8.42
N HIS A 273 15.28 -16.57 8.00
CA HIS A 273 16.03 -15.69 8.90
C HIS A 273 15.11 -15.03 9.94
N VAL A 274 13.92 -14.59 9.55
CA VAL A 274 12.90 -14.09 10.48
C VAL A 274 12.57 -15.16 11.54
N GLN A 275 12.42 -16.43 11.15
CA GLN A 275 12.19 -17.53 12.11
C GLN A 275 13.34 -17.64 13.12
N LYS A 276 14.59 -17.58 12.64
CA LYS A 276 15.77 -17.66 13.50
C LYS A 276 15.85 -16.47 14.45
N GLU A 277 15.49 -15.27 14.01
CA GLU A 277 15.48 -14.09 14.85
C GLU A 277 14.38 -14.16 15.92
N LEU A 278 13.18 -14.63 15.56
CA LEU A 278 12.11 -14.90 16.50
C LEU A 278 12.51 -15.96 17.54
N GLU A 279 13.23 -17.01 17.13
CA GLU A 279 13.76 -18.03 18.02
C GLU A 279 14.78 -17.44 19.00
N ASN A 280 15.74 -16.65 18.51
CA ASN A 280 16.73 -15.96 19.35
C ASN A 280 16.10 -15.03 20.40
N ARG A 281 14.94 -14.44 20.08
CA ARG A 281 14.17 -13.58 20.99
C ARG A 281 13.20 -14.34 21.90
N GLY A 282 13.08 -15.67 21.76
CA GLY A 282 12.12 -16.49 22.52
C GLY A 282 10.66 -16.30 22.11
N LEU A 283 10.42 -15.80 20.89
CA LEU A 283 9.09 -15.44 20.36
C LEU A 283 8.57 -16.41 19.29
N ALA A 284 9.34 -17.44 18.92
CA ALA A 284 8.97 -18.41 17.86
C ALA A 284 7.63 -19.13 18.10
N HIS A 285 7.17 -19.24 19.36
CA HIS A 285 5.87 -19.84 19.68
C HIS A 285 4.70 -18.84 19.68
N GLN A 286 4.99 -17.54 19.66
CA GLN A 286 4.02 -16.46 19.79
C GLN A 286 3.73 -15.77 18.45
N ILE A 287 4.73 -15.75 17.56
CA ILE A 287 4.65 -15.14 16.23
C ILE A 287 4.77 -16.22 15.16
N ARG A 288 3.78 -16.28 14.28
CA ARG A 288 3.70 -17.28 13.20
C ARG A 288 4.36 -16.79 11.92
N THR A 289 4.74 -17.72 11.07
CA THR A 289 5.16 -17.41 9.69
C THR A 289 4.42 -18.26 8.68
N ALA A 290 3.99 -17.66 7.58
CA ALA A 290 3.29 -18.34 6.50
C ALA A 290 3.82 -17.89 5.15
N ALA A 291 4.04 -18.84 4.26
CA ALA A 291 4.37 -18.58 2.86
C ALA A 291 3.29 -19.17 1.96
N ILE A 292 2.59 -18.32 1.20
CA ILE A 292 1.48 -18.72 0.33
C ILE A 292 1.95 -18.73 -1.12
N THR A 293 1.70 -19.82 -1.85
CA THR A 293 2.07 -19.89 -3.26
C THR A 293 1.09 -19.12 -4.17
N TYR A 294 1.61 -18.44 -5.20
CA TYR A 294 0.86 -17.89 -6.33
C TYR A 294 0.41 -18.96 -7.35
N ASP A 295 0.95 -20.18 -7.24
CA ASP A 295 0.83 -21.26 -8.22
C ASP A 295 0.34 -22.57 -7.55
N PRO A 296 -0.87 -22.57 -6.96
CA PRO A 296 -1.38 -23.68 -6.13
C PRO A 296 -1.58 -24.98 -6.90
N GLU A 297 -1.81 -24.90 -8.21
CA GLU A 297 -1.95 -26.07 -9.08
C GLU A 297 -0.63 -26.82 -9.26
N TYR A 298 0.51 -26.11 -9.29
CA TYR A 298 1.82 -26.72 -9.43
C TYR A 298 2.47 -27.00 -8.06
N ASP A 299 2.30 -26.13 -7.08
CA ASP A 299 3.01 -26.19 -5.81
C ASP A 299 2.32 -27.09 -4.78
N HIS A 300 2.26 -28.40 -5.05
CA HIS A 300 1.71 -29.41 -4.13
C HIS A 300 2.52 -29.53 -2.83
N ALA A 301 1.92 -30.12 -1.78
CA ALA A 301 2.52 -30.28 -0.45
C ALA A 301 3.98 -30.77 -0.46
N GLN A 302 4.29 -31.85 -1.19
CA GLN A 302 5.66 -32.38 -1.27
C GLN A 302 6.65 -31.38 -1.87
N ARG A 303 6.22 -30.62 -2.88
CA ARG A 303 7.05 -29.60 -3.54
C ARG A 303 7.29 -28.42 -2.61
N LEU A 304 6.26 -27.97 -1.90
CA LEU A 304 6.37 -26.94 -0.86
C LEU A 304 7.37 -27.36 0.23
N ALA A 305 7.25 -28.59 0.73
CA ALA A 305 8.16 -29.13 1.75
C ALA A 305 9.62 -29.14 1.28
N GLN A 306 9.88 -29.60 0.06
CA GLN A 306 11.21 -29.63 -0.51
C GLN A 306 11.78 -28.21 -0.72
N TYR A 307 10.97 -27.31 -1.30
CA TYR A 307 11.39 -25.93 -1.57
C TYR A 307 11.74 -25.16 -0.29
N GLY A 308 10.94 -25.34 0.77
CA GLY A 308 11.20 -24.77 2.09
C GLY A 308 12.47 -25.34 2.73
N LYS A 309 12.65 -26.66 2.67
CA LYS A 309 13.84 -27.34 3.21
C LYS A 309 15.14 -26.84 2.58
N GLU A 310 15.18 -26.68 1.26
CA GLU A 310 16.34 -26.17 0.52
C GLU A 310 16.73 -24.74 0.92
N ARG A 311 15.80 -23.98 1.48
CA ARG A 311 15.97 -22.58 1.90
C ARG A 311 16.05 -22.44 3.42
N ASN A 312 16.20 -23.55 4.13
CA ASN A 312 16.27 -23.62 5.59
C ASN A 312 15.01 -23.10 6.32
N PHE A 313 13.87 -23.05 5.63
CA PHE A 313 12.60 -22.70 6.26
C PHE A 313 12.16 -23.81 7.21
N GLN A 314 11.97 -23.47 8.48
CA GLN A 314 11.55 -24.41 9.51
C GLN A 314 10.04 -24.60 9.45
N THR A 315 9.61 -25.82 9.14
CA THR A 315 8.18 -26.16 9.02
C THR A 315 7.64 -26.69 10.35
N GLY A 316 6.44 -26.28 10.74
CA GLY A 316 5.79 -26.76 11.96
C GLY A 316 4.37 -26.22 12.11
N ALA A 317 3.76 -26.40 13.28
CA ALA A 317 2.39 -25.94 13.53
C ALA A 317 2.22 -24.42 13.31
N GLN A 318 3.21 -23.63 13.72
CA GLN A 318 3.25 -22.17 13.63
C GLN A 318 3.87 -21.65 12.33
N HIS A 319 4.48 -22.52 11.54
CA HIS A 319 5.31 -22.15 10.40
C HIS A 319 4.95 -23.00 9.17
N ARG A 320 4.24 -22.41 8.22
CA ARG A 320 3.57 -23.14 7.14
C ARG A 320 3.97 -22.63 5.76
N LEU A 321 4.13 -23.53 4.81
CA LEU A 321 4.02 -23.22 3.39
C LEU A 321 2.67 -23.73 2.90
N LEU A 322 1.98 -22.94 2.10
CA LEU A 322 0.55 -23.10 1.86
C LEU A 322 0.24 -22.97 0.37
N ARG A 323 -0.68 -23.82 -0.10
CA ARG A 323 -1.39 -23.65 -1.36
C ARG A 323 -2.89 -23.58 -1.10
N THR A 324 -3.62 -22.80 -1.87
CA THR A 324 -5.09 -22.88 -1.86
C THR A 324 -5.53 -24.21 -2.50
N VAL A 325 -6.57 -24.83 -1.95
CA VAL A 325 -7.14 -26.07 -2.52
C VAL A 325 -8.15 -25.75 -3.62
N GLU A 326 -8.83 -24.62 -3.49
CA GLU A 326 -9.84 -24.13 -4.42
C GLU A 326 -9.35 -22.83 -5.09
N ASP A 327 -10.25 -21.87 -5.29
CA ASP A 327 -9.97 -20.60 -5.94
C ASP A 327 -8.92 -19.77 -5.17
N PHE A 328 -7.92 -19.27 -5.89
CA PHE A 328 -6.90 -18.37 -5.37
C PHE A 328 -7.39 -16.91 -5.34
N GLU A 329 -8.43 -16.57 -6.10
CA GLU A 329 -8.92 -15.21 -6.26
C GLU A 329 -9.34 -14.51 -4.95
N PRO A 330 -9.95 -15.19 -3.95
CA PRO A 330 -10.22 -14.58 -2.64
C PRO A 330 -8.95 -14.10 -1.93
N ILE A 331 -7.87 -14.89 -1.99
CA ILE A 331 -6.55 -14.52 -1.44
C ILE A 331 -5.98 -13.34 -2.22
N LYS A 332 -5.98 -13.43 -3.55
CA LYS A 332 -5.51 -12.34 -4.42
C LYS A 332 -6.19 -11.01 -4.12
N LYS A 333 -7.53 -11.02 -3.98
CA LYS A 333 -8.32 -9.81 -3.67
C LYS A 333 -8.09 -9.30 -2.25
N HIS A 334 -8.04 -10.20 -1.26
CA HIS A 334 -7.87 -9.82 0.14
C HIS A 334 -6.54 -9.10 0.38
N PHE A 335 -5.45 -9.65 -0.16
CA PHE A 335 -4.11 -9.07 -0.03
C PHE A 335 -3.78 -8.05 -1.13
N LYS A 336 -4.69 -7.83 -2.09
CA LYS A 336 -4.48 -6.95 -3.27
C LYS A 336 -3.18 -7.26 -4.02
N LEU A 337 -2.92 -8.55 -4.26
CA LEU A 337 -1.64 -9.04 -4.74
C LEU A 337 -1.27 -8.50 -6.12
N GLY A 338 -0.01 -8.10 -6.27
CA GLY A 338 0.56 -7.62 -7.52
C GLY A 338 1.10 -8.77 -8.35
N VAL A 339 0.22 -9.59 -8.90
CA VAL A 339 0.56 -10.77 -9.71
C VAL A 339 -0.30 -10.86 -10.97
N ASN A 340 0.34 -11.22 -12.07
CA ASN A 340 -0.33 -11.55 -13.33
C ASN A 340 0.03 -12.95 -13.83
N TYR A 341 -0.82 -13.43 -14.72
CA TYR A 341 -0.77 -14.79 -15.23
C TYR A 341 -0.92 -14.79 -16.75
N ILE A 342 -0.32 -15.80 -17.38
CA ILE A 342 -0.66 -16.26 -18.72
C ILE A 342 -1.33 -17.61 -18.51
N ARG A 343 -2.64 -17.69 -18.75
CA ARG A 343 -3.45 -18.84 -18.32
C ARG A 343 -3.26 -19.08 -16.80
N ALA A 344 -2.75 -20.25 -16.41
CA ALA A 344 -2.44 -20.59 -15.02
C ALA A 344 -0.98 -20.33 -14.62
N LEU A 345 -0.12 -19.91 -15.55
CA LEU A 345 1.31 -19.69 -15.27
C LEU A 345 1.54 -18.27 -14.76
N VAL A 346 2.18 -18.14 -13.60
CA VAL A 346 2.65 -16.85 -13.08
C VAL A 346 3.62 -16.23 -14.09
N ASN A 347 3.34 -15.02 -14.53
CA ASN A 347 4.12 -14.32 -15.55
C ASN A 347 4.98 -13.20 -14.95
N ARG A 348 4.39 -12.40 -14.06
CA ARG A 348 5.08 -11.38 -13.26
C ARG A 348 4.42 -11.29 -11.91
N HIS A 349 5.23 -11.08 -10.89
CA HIS A 349 4.78 -10.77 -9.55
C HIS A 349 5.72 -9.75 -8.88
N ARG A 350 5.20 -9.01 -7.89
CA ARG A 350 5.99 -8.16 -7.01
C ARG A 350 6.42 -8.94 -5.74
N ILE A 351 7.35 -8.38 -4.98
CA ILE A 351 7.70 -8.87 -3.64
C ILE A 351 6.65 -8.36 -2.65
N GLU A 352 6.12 -9.21 -1.79
CA GLU A 352 5.03 -8.86 -0.86
C GLU A 352 5.20 -9.57 0.48
N VAL A 353 5.17 -8.79 1.56
CA VAL A 353 5.11 -9.26 2.94
C VAL A 353 3.99 -8.53 3.66
N PHE A 354 3.20 -9.28 4.40
CA PHE A 354 2.11 -8.76 5.23
C PHE A 354 2.30 -9.22 6.66
N ILE A 355 1.91 -8.36 7.59
CA ILE A 355 1.85 -8.71 9.02
C ILE A 355 0.38 -8.69 9.40
N LEU A 356 -0.13 -9.85 9.77
CA LEU A 356 -1.47 -10.02 10.28
C LEU A 356 -1.49 -9.82 11.79
N ASP A 357 -2.52 -9.17 12.29
CA ASP A 357 -2.81 -9.09 13.72
C ASP A 357 -3.39 -10.41 14.27
N SER A 358 -3.69 -10.43 15.58
CA SER A 358 -4.27 -11.60 16.24
C SER A 358 -5.68 -11.96 15.77
N ALA A 359 -6.38 -11.06 15.07
CA ALA A 359 -7.67 -11.32 14.44
C ALA A 359 -7.54 -11.82 12.99
N GLY A 360 -6.31 -11.94 12.47
CA GLY A 360 -6.03 -12.31 11.09
C GLY A 360 -6.25 -11.16 10.10
N ALA A 361 -6.33 -9.91 10.56
CA ALA A 361 -6.45 -8.74 9.69
C ALA A 361 -5.07 -8.19 9.33
N ILE A 362 -4.92 -7.65 8.12
CA ILE A 362 -3.66 -7.02 7.67
C ILE A 362 -3.41 -5.74 8.48
N ALA A 363 -2.33 -5.75 9.27
CA ALA A 363 -1.90 -4.62 10.10
C ALA A 363 -0.76 -3.81 9.46
N ALA A 364 0.10 -4.46 8.66
CA ALA A 364 1.14 -3.81 7.88
C ALA A 364 1.45 -4.57 6.59
N SER A 365 2.00 -3.87 5.60
CA SER A 365 2.41 -4.42 4.31
C SER A 365 3.71 -3.78 3.81
N PHE A 366 4.60 -4.60 3.27
CA PHE A 366 5.86 -4.22 2.63
C PHE A 366 5.83 -4.80 1.22
N GLU A 367 5.86 -3.94 0.21
CA GLU A 367 5.62 -4.33 -1.18
C GLU A 367 6.72 -3.81 -2.11
N ARG A 368 6.91 -4.51 -3.24
CA ARG A 368 7.79 -4.18 -4.37
C ARG A 368 9.28 -4.32 -4.08
N LEU A 369 9.79 -3.61 -3.09
CA LEU A 369 11.20 -3.60 -2.75
C LEU A 369 11.56 -4.76 -1.81
N ARG A 370 12.84 -5.13 -1.77
CA ARG A 370 13.36 -6.03 -0.74
C ARG A 370 13.19 -5.37 0.63
N TRP A 371 12.63 -6.12 1.57
CA TRP A 371 12.36 -5.73 2.96
C TRP A 371 13.53 -6.11 3.86
N ASP A 372 13.61 -5.56 5.07
CA ASP A 372 14.61 -5.92 6.08
C ASP A 372 14.03 -6.90 7.11
N GLU A 373 14.76 -7.95 7.46
CA GLU A 373 14.28 -8.97 8.40
C GLU A 373 13.98 -8.42 9.80
N ALA A 374 14.83 -7.51 10.30
CA ALA A 374 14.67 -6.95 11.63
C ALA A 374 13.44 -6.02 11.68
N GLU A 375 13.21 -5.21 10.64
CA GLU A 375 12.00 -4.38 10.54
C GLU A 375 10.72 -5.22 10.57
N ILE A 376 10.70 -6.36 9.87
CA ILE A 376 9.56 -7.30 9.88
C ILE A 376 9.36 -7.89 11.27
N VAL A 377 10.45 -8.29 11.95
CA VAL A 377 10.39 -8.83 13.31
C VAL A 377 9.88 -7.79 14.30
N GLU A 378 10.42 -6.56 14.29
CA GLU A 378 9.97 -5.48 15.16
C GLU A 378 8.48 -5.19 14.97
N LYS A 379 8.00 -5.14 13.73
CA LYS A 379 6.59 -4.87 13.46
C LYS A 379 5.70 -6.03 13.91
N ALA A 380 6.13 -7.29 13.76
CA ALA A 380 5.39 -8.44 14.28
C ALA A 380 5.35 -8.45 15.82
N VAL A 381 6.44 -8.01 16.48
CA VAL A 381 6.54 -7.83 17.93
C VAL A 381 5.60 -6.73 18.42
N GLU A 382 5.50 -5.61 17.71
CA GLU A 382 4.53 -4.54 18.00
C GLU A 382 3.10 -5.12 18.04
N MET A 383 2.73 -5.95 17.06
CA MET A 383 1.39 -6.57 16.99
C MET A 383 1.14 -7.58 18.10
N LEU A 384 2.17 -8.28 18.57
CA LEU A 384 2.06 -9.17 19.73
C LEU A 384 1.68 -8.39 20.99
N HIS A 385 2.38 -7.29 21.28
CA HIS A 385 2.12 -6.45 22.45
C HIS A 385 0.76 -5.73 22.36
N GLU A 386 0.31 -5.31 21.17
CA GLU A 386 -1.03 -4.75 20.99
C GLU A 386 -2.13 -5.78 21.34
N ALA A 387 -1.93 -7.05 20.97
CA ALA A 387 -2.85 -8.13 21.32
C ALA A 387 -2.87 -8.38 22.84
N GLU A 388 -1.71 -8.42 23.49
CA GLU A 388 -1.60 -8.60 24.94
C GLU A 388 -2.24 -7.44 25.72
N THR A 389 -1.99 -6.19 25.32
CA THR A 389 -2.59 -5.02 25.98
C THR A 389 -4.11 -4.96 25.82
N CYS A 390 -4.65 -5.43 24.69
CA CYS A 390 -6.09 -5.62 24.52
C CYS A 390 -6.62 -6.77 25.39
N ALA A 391 -5.91 -7.90 25.47
CA ALA A 391 -6.29 -9.04 26.31
C ALA A 391 -6.29 -8.71 27.81
N VAL A 392 -5.27 -8.01 28.31
CA VAL A 392 -5.16 -7.58 29.71
C VAL A 392 -6.29 -6.61 30.11
N LYS A 393 -6.70 -5.71 29.22
CA LYS A 393 -7.88 -4.86 29.44
C LYS A 393 -9.15 -5.71 29.57
N THR A 394 -9.25 -6.80 28.81
CA THR A 394 -10.42 -7.67 28.80
C THR A 394 -10.47 -8.57 30.04
N ASP A 395 -9.35 -9.10 30.52
CA ASP A 395 -9.31 -9.94 31.74
C ASP A 395 -9.57 -9.16 33.03
N SER A 396 -9.17 -7.88 33.07
CA SER A 396 -9.50 -6.99 34.19
C SER A 396 -11.01 -6.69 34.31
N THR A 397 -11.81 -7.00 33.28
CA THR A 397 -13.27 -6.77 33.32
C THR A 397 -14.07 -7.86 34.03
N SER A 398 -13.49 -9.04 34.32
CA SER A 398 -14.20 -10.11 35.05
C SER A 398 -14.31 -9.86 36.56
N VAL A 399 -13.47 -8.97 37.13
CA VAL A 399 -13.55 -8.55 38.54
C VAL A 399 -14.10 -7.12 38.69
N PHE A 400 -14.06 -6.31 37.63
CA PHE A 400 -14.48 -4.91 37.67
C PHE A 400 -15.96 -4.67 37.33
N GLN A 401 -16.69 -5.68 36.81
CA GLN A 401 -18.14 -5.58 36.52
C GLN A 401 -19.01 -5.24 37.75
N ASN A 402 -18.53 -5.46 38.98
CA ASN A 402 -19.24 -5.05 40.20
C ASN A 402 -18.81 -3.69 40.80
N ARG A 403 -17.92 -2.92 40.13
CA ARG A 403 -17.51 -1.58 40.62
C ARG A 403 -17.60 -0.43 39.59
N VAL A 404 -17.85 -0.70 38.30
CA VAL A 404 -17.90 0.36 37.26
C VAL A 404 -19.15 1.24 37.36
N PHE A 405 -20.20 0.83 38.08
CA PHE A 405 -21.36 1.72 38.31
C PHE A 405 -21.07 2.94 39.19
N SER A 406 -19.84 3.11 39.72
CA SER A 406 -19.54 4.21 40.66
C SER A 406 -18.43 5.19 40.25
N ALA A 407 -17.74 5.02 39.12
CA ALA A 407 -16.55 5.84 38.79
C ALA A 407 -16.63 6.68 37.50
N ILE A 408 -17.80 6.79 36.86
CA ILE A 408 -18.05 7.76 35.76
C ILE A 408 -18.39 9.17 36.31
N GLY A 409 -18.40 9.37 37.63
CA GLY A 409 -18.78 10.64 38.27
C GLY A 409 -17.87 11.85 37.98
N PRO A 410 -16.53 11.80 38.13
CA PRO A 410 -15.75 13.05 38.20
C PRO A 410 -15.39 13.69 36.85
N PHE A 411 -15.14 12.91 35.79
CA PHE A 411 -14.79 13.48 34.47
C PHE A 411 -16.03 13.87 33.63
N ALA A 412 -17.16 13.19 33.85
CA ALA A 412 -18.44 13.67 33.34
C ALA A 412 -18.87 14.98 34.05
N ALA A 413 -18.47 15.20 35.31
CA ALA A 413 -18.71 16.45 36.03
C ALA A 413 -17.89 17.63 35.47
N LEU A 414 -16.65 17.41 35.03
CA LEU A 414 -15.83 18.49 34.45
C LEU A 414 -16.28 18.88 33.02
N GLY A 415 -16.61 17.89 32.19
CA GLY A 415 -17.19 18.14 30.86
C GLY A 415 -18.58 18.78 30.94
N THR A 416 -19.38 18.44 31.95
CA THR A 416 -20.69 19.09 32.19
C THR A 416 -20.62 20.39 33.00
N ALA A 417 -19.45 20.76 33.54
CA ALA A 417 -19.20 22.07 34.16
C ALA A 417 -18.76 23.12 33.13
N PHE A 418 -18.09 22.71 32.05
CA PHE A 418 -17.71 23.59 30.94
C PHE A 418 -18.72 23.62 29.79
N PHE A 419 -19.69 22.69 29.73
CA PHE A 419 -20.79 22.77 28.78
C PHE A 419 -21.91 23.68 29.32
N PRO A 420 -22.28 24.77 28.60
CA PRO A 420 -23.30 25.68 29.07
C PRO A 420 -24.67 25.00 29.13
N LYS A 421 -25.14 24.68 30.34
CA LYS A 421 -26.49 24.13 30.61
C LYS A 421 -27.60 25.20 30.58
N CYS A 422 -27.27 26.40 30.15
CA CYS A 422 -28.10 27.60 30.24
C CYS A 422 -28.42 28.13 28.82
N PRO A 423 -29.70 28.35 28.47
CA PRO A 423 -30.09 28.93 27.18
C PRO A 423 -29.47 30.31 26.91
N PHE A 424 -29.23 31.12 27.95
CA PHE A 424 -28.54 32.41 27.84
C PHE A 424 -27.04 32.26 27.54
N CYS A 425 -26.38 31.21 28.01
CA CYS A 425 -24.99 30.94 27.68
C CYS A 425 -24.84 30.42 26.25
N TRP A 426 -25.83 29.69 25.73
CA TRP A 426 -25.94 29.38 24.29
C TRP A 426 -26.14 30.65 23.46
N ALA A 427 -26.94 31.61 23.92
CA ALA A 427 -27.09 32.90 23.26
C ALA A 427 -25.81 33.74 23.30
N ALA A 428 -25.02 33.67 24.39
CA ALA A 428 -23.71 34.31 24.48
C ALA A 428 -22.66 33.64 23.58
N TYR A 429 -22.67 32.30 23.49
CA TYR A 429 -21.80 31.54 22.60
C TYR A 429 -22.17 31.77 21.12
N ALA A 430 -23.46 31.75 20.80
CA ALA A 430 -23.99 32.09 19.48
C ALA A 430 -23.83 33.58 19.15
N SER A 431 -23.70 34.48 20.14
CA SER A 431 -23.31 35.89 19.93
C SER A 431 -21.80 36.05 19.73
N LEU A 432 -20.98 35.24 20.41
CA LEU A 432 -19.52 35.23 20.26
C LEU A 432 -19.10 34.65 18.89
N PHE A 433 -19.85 33.66 18.41
CA PHE A 433 -19.79 33.13 17.04
C PHE A 433 -20.86 33.75 16.13
N GLY A 434 -21.29 34.97 16.48
CA GLY A 434 -22.39 35.71 15.87
C GLY A 434 -22.45 35.64 14.36
N VAL A 435 -23.69 35.53 13.89
CA VAL A 435 -24.38 36.03 12.66
C VAL A 435 -23.56 36.83 11.63
N VAL A 436 -22.42 37.44 11.97
CA VAL A 436 -21.42 38.02 11.06
C VAL A 436 -20.61 36.94 10.32
N GLY A 437 -20.46 35.73 10.87
CA GLY A 437 -19.71 34.64 10.22
C GLY A 437 -20.50 33.80 9.21
N LEU A 438 -21.83 33.84 9.25
CA LEU A 438 -22.71 33.01 8.43
C LEU A 438 -23.07 33.63 7.07
N GLU A 439 -22.90 34.94 6.91
CA GLU A 439 -23.01 35.61 5.59
C GLU A 439 -21.70 35.54 4.77
N GLN A 440 -20.57 35.17 5.39
CA GLN A 440 -19.25 35.16 4.72
C GLN A 440 -18.75 33.78 4.30
N ILE A 441 -19.51 32.72 4.55
CA ILE A 441 -19.17 31.41 3.97
C ILE A 441 -19.86 31.36 2.60
N PRO A 442 -19.14 31.48 1.47
CA PRO A 442 -19.72 31.13 0.19
C PRO A 442 -20.18 29.68 0.32
N PHE A 443 -21.48 29.45 0.25
CA PHE A 443 -22.05 28.11 0.31
C PHE A 443 -21.54 27.33 -0.89
N SER A 444 -20.41 26.63 -0.70
CA SER A 444 -19.85 25.77 -1.72
C SER A 444 -20.84 24.62 -1.97
N PRO A 445 -21.17 24.28 -3.23
CA PRO A 445 -22.21 23.31 -3.57
C PRO A 445 -22.08 21.94 -2.89
N TRP A 446 -20.86 21.54 -2.50
CA TRP A 446 -20.59 20.27 -1.81
C TRP A 446 -21.13 20.20 -0.36
N LEU A 447 -21.48 21.33 0.26
CA LEU A 447 -22.00 21.35 1.64
C LEU A 447 -23.47 20.90 1.72
N TYR A 448 -24.24 21.07 0.64
CA TYR A 448 -25.65 20.67 0.57
C TYR A 448 -25.90 19.18 0.85
N PRO A 449 -25.19 18.22 0.22
CA PRO A 449 -25.40 16.80 0.53
C PRO A 449 -25.07 16.45 1.98
N VAL A 450 -24.08 17.10 2.58
CA VAL A 450 -23.73 16.89 4.00
C VAL A 450 -24.84 17.39 4.92
N LEU A 451 -25.38 18.58 4.67
CA LEU A 451 -26.50 19.14 5.44
C LEU A 451 -27.77 18.29 5.31
N ILE A 452 -28.09 17.82 4.10
CA ILE A 452 -29.21 16.90 3.85
C ILE A 452 -29.01 15.60 4.63
N LEU A 453 -27.80 15.03 4.61
CA LEU A 453 -27.49 13.81 5.35
C LEU A 453 -27.66 13.98 6.86
N VAL A 454 -27.14 15.06 7.45
CA VAL A 454 -27.30 15.36 8.89
C VAL A 454 -28.78 15.55 9.24
N MET A 455 -29.56 16.19 8.37
CA MET A 455 -30.99 16.38 8.58
C MET A 455 -31.78 15.06 8.50
N LEU A 456 -31.41 14.15 7.59
CA LEU A 456 -31.98 12.79 7.50
C LEU A 456 -31.67 11.97 8.76
N ILE A 457 -30.44 12.06 9.28
CA ILE A 457 -30.04 11.41 10.55
C ILE A 457 -30.89 11.95 11.71
N ASN A 458 -31.10 13.27 11.79
CA ASN A 458 -31.95 13.87 12.82
C ASN A 458 -33.41 13.40 12.71
N LEU A 459 -33.98 13.37 11.50
CA LEU A 459 -35.34 12.86 11.25
C LEU A 459 -35.49 11.40 11.67
N LEU A 460 -34.52 10.55 11.31
CA LEU A 460 -34.52 9.13 11.69
C LEU A 460 -34.41 8.96 13.21
N SER A 461 -33.53 9.73 13.87
CA SER A 461 -33.36 9.69 15.33
C SER A 461 -34.65 10.07 16.06
N VAL A 462 -35.31 11.15 15.63
CA VAL A 462 -36.59 11.60 16.21
C VAL A 462 -37.71 10.61 15.90
N TRP A 463 -37.76 10.05 14.69
CA TRP A 463 -38.75 9.05 14.31
C TRP A 463 -38.66 7.78 15.18
N LEU A 464 -37.46 7.23 15.37
CA LEU A 464 -37.24 6.06 16.24
C LEU A 464 -37.68 6.33 17.68
N ARG A 465 -37.43 7.54 18.19
CA ARG A 465 -37.85 7.97 19.53
C ARG A 465 -39.37 8.19 19.64
N CYS A 466 -40.00 8.72 18.61
CA CYS A 466 -41.44 8.89 18.54
C CYS A 466 -42.17 7.54 18.39
N GLN A 467 -41.55 6.57 17.71
CA GLN A 467 -42.09 5.21 17.55
C GLN A 467 -42.16 4.46 18.89
N SER A 468 -41.15 4.63 19.75
CA SER A 468 -41.15 4.03 21.09
C SER A 468 -42.13 4.69 22.07
N THR A 469 -42.43 5.98 21.88
CA THR A 469 -43.33 6.76 22.76
C THR A 469 -44.76 6.92 22.23
N LYS A 470 -45.05 6.45 21.01
CA LYS A 470 -46.32 6.59 20.28
C LYS A 470 -46.85 8.03 20.14
N LYS A 471 -46.00 9.05 20.32
CA LYS A 471 -46.35 10.47 20.16
C LYS A 471 -45.59 11.07 18.98
N MET A 472 -46.27 11.18 17.84
CA MET A 472 -45.67 11.62 16.57
C MET A 472 -45.55 13.15 16.41
N TYR A 473 -46.09 13.94 17.35
CA TYR A 473 -46.10 15.40 17.25
C TYR A 473 -44.70 16.00 17.08
N GLY A 474 -43.72 15.53 17.86
CA GLY A 474 -42.32 15.98 17.74
C GLY A 474 -41.74 15.72 16.33
N PHE A 475 -42.01 14.53 15.77
CA PHE A 475 -41.59 14.19 14.41
C PHE A 475 -42.23 15.09 13.35
N TYR A 476 -43.52 15.42 13.45
CA TYR A 476 -44.18 16.31 12.48
C TYR A 476 -43.60 17.73 12.49
N PHE A 477 -43.21 18.25 13.66
CA PHE A 477 -42.54 19.55 13.76
C PHE A 477 -41.13 19.54 13.14
N VAL A 478 -40.36 18.49 13.37
CA VAL A 478 -39.03 18.32 12.76
C VAL A 478 -39.13 18.15 11.24
N PHE A 479 -40.11 17.39 10.76
CA PHE A 479 -40.35 17.18 9.34
C PHE A 479 -40.81 18.45 8.63
N ALA A 480 -41.75 19.20 9.21
CA ALA A 480 -42.17 20.50 8.68
C ALA A 480 -41.03 21.52 8.67
N GLY A 481 -40.18 21.51 9.72
CA GLY A 481 -39.00 22.36 9.81
C GLY A 481 -37.95 22.04 8.74
N ALA A 482 -37.68 20.75 8.50
CA ALA A 482 -36.78 20.28 7.45
C ALA A 482 -37.24 20.71 6.04
N ILE A 483 -38.54 20.60 5.76
CA ILE A 483 -39.12 21.06 4.49
C ILE A 483 -38.98 22.57 4.34
N ALA A 484 -39.24 23.35 5.40
CA ALA A 484 -39.11 24.81 5.38
C ALA A 484 -37.67 25.28 5.16
N ILE A 485 -36.68 24.55 5.68
CA ILE A 485 -35.25 24.80 5.43
C ILE A 485 -34.90 24.55 3.96
N LEU A 486 -35.32 23.41 3.40
CA LEU A 486 -35.04 23.09 1.99
C LEU A 486 -35.76 24.06 1.04
N ALA A 487 -37.03 24.37 1.32
CA ALA A 487 -37.82 25.33 0.56
C ALA A 487 -37.22 26.76 0.64
N GLY A 488 -36.83 27.19 1.84
CA GLY A 488 -36.20 28.49 2.07
C GLY A 488 -34.86 28.61 1.38
N SER A 489 -34.06 27.54 1.37
CA SER A 489 -32.78 27.49 0.68
C SER A 489 -32.94 27.45 -0.84
N PHE A 490 -33.95 26.76 -1.37
CA PHE A 490 -34.16 26.61 -2.81
C PHE A 490 -34.80 27.84 -3.45
N TRP A 491 -35.73 28.49 -2.76
CA TRP A 491 -36.43 29.70 -3.24
C TRP A 491 -35.86 31.01 -2.68
N ASN A 492 -34.73 30.94 -1.96
CA ASN A 492 -34.03 32.09 -1.37
C ASN A 492 -34.93 32.95 -0.46
N LEU A 493 -35.73 32.28 0.38
CA LEU A 493 -36.65 32.89 1.35
C LEU A 493 -36.05 32.77 2.78
N PRO A 494 -35.31 33.78 3.27
CA PRO A 494 -34.57 33.69 4.54
C PRO A 494 -35.49 33.52 5.76
N LEU A 495 -36.69 34.09 5.71
CA LEU A 495 -37.71 33.93 6.75
C LEU A 495 -38.23 32.48 6.84
N ALA A 496 -38.32 31.78 5.71
CA ALA A 496 -38.74 30.39 5.68
C ALA A 496 -37.64 29.48 6.26
N ALA A 497 -36.39 29.67 5.87
CA ALA A 497 -35.27 28.89 6.40
C ALA A 497 -35.11 29.06 7.92
N THR A 498 -35.17 30.30 8.42
CA THR A 498 -35.07 30.59 9.87
C THR A 498 -36.24 30.00 10.65
N SER A 499 -37.47 30.11 10.15
CA SER A 499 -38.64 29.48 10.77
C SER A 499 -38.55 27.95 10.80
N GLY A 500 -37.92 27.35 9.78
CA GLY A 500 -37.67 25.92 9.68
C GLY A 500 -36.66 25.42 10.71
N VAL A 501 -35.58 26.17 10.96
CA VAL A 501 -34.61 25.86 12.03
C VAL A 501 -35.28 25.89 13.40
N ILE A 502 -36.08 26.93 13.68
CA ILE A 502 -36.82 27.06 14.95
C ILE A 502 -37.78 25.88 15.15
N SER A 503 -38.51 25.49 14.09
CA SER A 503 -39.47 24.37 14.13
C SER A 503 -38.77 23.02 14.35
N THR A 504 -37.61 22.82 13.72
CA THR A 504 -36.78 21.62 13.88
C THR A 504 -36.28 21.51 15.32
N PHE A 505 -35.80 22.60 15.90
CA PHE A 505 -35.34 22.64 17.28
C PHE A 505 -36.48 22.38 18.28
N ALA A 506 -37.63 23.03 18.09
CA ALA A 506 -38.81 22.84 18.94
C ALA A 506 -39.33 21.39 18.88
N GLY A 507 -39.41 20.79 17.69
CA GLY A 507 -39.84 19.41 17.51
C GLY A 507 -38.89 18.39 18.17
N SER A 508 -37.58 18.60 18.04
CA SER A 508 -36.56 17.78 18.71
C SER A 508 -36.67 17.90 20.24
N LEU A 509 -36.89 19.10 20.77
CA LEU A 509 -37.07 19.31 22.21
C LEU A 509 -38.35 18.64 22.74
N ILE A 510 -39.47 18.78 22.02
CA ILE A 510 -40.74 18.12 22.36
C ILE A 510 -40.59 16.60 22.35
N SER A 511 -39.81 16.04 21.42
CA SER A 511 -39.54 14.59 21.37
C SER A 511 -38.62 14.09 22.49
N ALA A 512 -37.86 14.99 23.12
CA ALA A 512 -36.89 14.67 24.17
C ALA A 512 -37.48 14.77 25.59
N LEU A 513 -38.58 15.50 25.78
CA LEU A 513 -39.27 15.59 27.05
C LEU A 513 -40.00 14.26 27.35
N LYS A 514 -39.60 13.58 28.43
CA LYS A 514 -40.34 12.43 28.95
C LYS A 514 -41.71 12.91 29.45
N PRO A 515 -42.80 12.17 29.17
CA PRO A 515 -44.05 12.43 29.85
C PRO A 515 -43.90 12.10 31.34
N ASP A 516 -44.44 12.97 32.20
CA ASP A 516 -44.82 12.60 33.57
C ASP A 516 -45.95 11.56 33.56
#